data_AF-A0A5C9ELN2-F1
#
_entry.id   AF-A0A5C9ELN2-F1
#
_cell.length_a   1.000
_cell.length_b   1.000
_cell.length_c   1.000
_cell.angle_alpha   90.00
_cell.angle_beta   90.00
_cell.angle_gamma   90.00
#
_symmetry.space_group_name_H-M   'P 1'
#
loop_
_entity.id
_entity.type
_entity.pdbx_description
1 polymer ?
#
loop_
_entity_poly.entity_id
_entity_poly.type
_entity_poly.pdbx_seq_one_letter_code
_entity_poly.pdbx_strand_id
1 'polypeptide(L)'
;MSAYYKDHAPCGIYCKMCPGVKAYGCRGCREEKGQIKDFPICETYECVTQKGINFCYKCEEFPCEKLQPIVNFEIFLPHNSKVYNSVMMKKLGIVKWNEMVEEKMKLYYQAKKVQYGGDPLTLENKDESMYKKKSNKK
;
A
#
# COMPACT_ATOMS: atom_id res chain seq x y z
N MET A 1 8.99 -15.85 13.84
CA MET A 1 8.29 -14.78 13.08
C MET A 1 9.03 -14.63 11.75
N SER A 2 8.37 -14.50 10.60
CA SER A 2 9.09 -14.37 9.32
C SER A 2 9.93 -13.09 9.30
N ALA A 3 11.17 -13.17 8.77
CA ALA A 3 12.11 -12.05 8.72
C ALA A 3 11.55 -10.78 8.04
N TYR A 4 10.53 -10.95 7.19
CA TYR A 4 9.91 -9.86 6.43
C TYR A 4 8.85 -9.09 7.20
N TYR A 5 8.43 -9.53 8.40
CA TYR A 5 7.34 -8.87 9.12
C TYR A 5 7.65 -7.39 9.43
N LYS A 6 8.92 -7.07 9.73
CA LYS A 6 9.35 -5.68 9.98
C LYS A 6 9.15 -4.75 8.78
N ASP A 7 9.22 -5.30 7.57
CA ASP A 7 9.11 -4.53 6.32
C ASP A 7 7.65 -4.26 5.94
N HIS A 8 6.69 -4.95 6.57
CA HIS A 8 5.26 -4.85 6.26
C HIS A 8 4.47 -4.45 7.51
N ALA A 9 3.86 -3.26 7.45
CA ALA A 9 2.92 -2.81 8.46
C ALA A 9 1.76 -3.81 8.60
N PRO A 10 1.14 -3.93 9.78
CA PRO A 10 0.01 -4.85 9.94
C PRO A 10 -1.18 -4.60 9.00
N CYS A 11 -1.38 -3.34 8.59
CA CYS A 11 -2.40 -2.94 7.62
C CYS A 11 -2.03 -3.19 6.15
N GLY A 12 -0.84 -3.75 5.88
CA GLY A 12 -0.39 -4.09 4.53
C GLY A 12 0.51 -3.06 3.84
N ILE A 13 0.79 -1.91 4.46
CA ILE A 13 1.76 -0.96 3.89
C ILE A 13 3.15 -1.60 3.86
N TYR A 14 3.83 -1.50 2.72
CA TYR A 14 5.25 -1.85 2.61
C TYR A 14 6.09 -0.69 3.10
N CYS A 15 6.61 -0.80 4.33
CA CYS A 15 7.25 0.30 5.03
C CYS A 15 8.51 0.81 4.32
N LYS A 16 9.29 -0.06 3.67
CA LYS A 16 10.53 0.32 2.97
C LYS A 16 10.36 1.37 1.87
N MET A 17 9.17 1.43 1.26
CA MET A 17 8.84 2.42 0.22
C MET A 17 7.98 3.59 0.76
N CYS A 18 7.74 3.65 2.06
CA CYS A 18 7.05 4.77 2.69
C CYS A 18 7.95 6.02 2.68
N PRO A 19 7.43 7.21 2.29
CA PRO A 19 8.20 8.46 2.33
C PRO A 19 8.83 8.75 3.70
N GLY A 20 8.19 8.32 4.79
CA GLY A 20 8.68 8.51 6.16
C GLY A 20 10.05 7.87 6.45
N VAL A 21 10.41 6.80 5.76
CA VAL A 21 11.73 6.17 5.90
C VAL A 21 12.83 7.15 5.49
N LYS A 22 12.64 7.85 4.36
CA LYS A 22 13.61 8.82 3.86
C LYS A 22 13.48 10.17 4.56
N ALA A 23 12.26 10.63 4.82
CA ALA A 23 12.01 11.97 5.32
C ALA A 23 12.46 12.18 6.77
N TYR A 24 12.35 11.15 7.62
CA TYR A 24 12.66 11.28 9.06
C TYR A 24 13.18 9.98 9.69
N GLY A 25 13.73 9.05 8.89
CA GLY A 25 14.36 7.84 9.43
C GLY A 25 13.39 6.86 10.11
N CYS A 26 12.13 6.83 9.68
CA CYS A 26 11.13 5.90 10.21
C CYS A 26 11.60 4.44 10.09
N ARG A 27 11.52 3.69 11.20
CA ARG A 27 11.91 2.27 11.23
C ARG A 27 10.78 1.30 10.90
N GLY A 28 9.61 1.83 10.54
CA GLY A 28 8.43 1.07 10.15
C GLY A 28 7.47 0.80 11.31
N CYS A 29 6.19 0.57 10.98
CA CYS A 29 5.10 0.63 11.95
C CYS A 29 5.26 -0.33 13.15
N ARG A 30 5.90 -1.48 12.97
CA ARG A 30 6.11 -2.44 14.06
C ARG A 30 7.20 -2.00 15.02
N GLU A 31 8.31 -1.48 14.49
CA GLU A 31 9.41 -0.97 15.33
C GLU A 31 9.02 0.31 16.05
N GLU A 32 8.20 1.15 15.40
CA GLU A 32 7.64 2.37 15.98
C GLU A 32 6.38 2.12 16.83
N LYS A 33 5.96 0.86 17.01
CA LYS A 33 4.75 0.48 17.78
C LYS A 33 3.48 1.24 17.37
N GLY A 34 3.34 1.54 16.09
CA GLY A 34 2.22 2.30 15.52
C GLY A 34 2.29 3.81 15.73
N GLN A 35 3.26 4.34 16.47
CA GLN A 35 3.46 5.75 16.72
C GLN A 35 4.56 6.31 15.80
N ILE A 36 4.16 6.83 14.64
CA ILE A 36 5.13 7.39 13.69
C ILE A 36 5.45 8.83 14.09
N LYS A 37 6.72 9.14 14.34
CA LYS A 37 7.16 10.49 14.75
C LYS A 37 6.39 10.97 15.99
N ASP A 38 5.83 12.17 15.93
CA ASP A 38 5.01 12.84 16.95
C ASP A 38 3.51 12.66 16.71
N PHE A 39 3.10 11.80 15.76
CA PHE A 39 1.70 11.50 15.52
C PHE A 39 1.13 10.59 16.61
N PRO A 40 -0.21 10.61 16.83
CA PRO A 40 -0.88 9.63 17.68
C PRO A 40 -0.62 8.19 17.22
N ILE A 41 -0.79 7.24 18.14
CA ILE A 41 -0.73 5.82 17.82
C ILE A 41 -1.83 5.52 16.78
N CYS A 42 -1.45 4.81 15.71
CA CYS A 42 -2.38 4.44 14.67
C CYS A 42 -3.43 3.44 15.19
N GLU A 43 -4.70 3.82 15.13
CA GLU A 43 -5.82 2.94 15.55
C GLU A 43 -5.84 1.58 14.83
N THR A 44 -5.40 1.53 13.56
CA THR A 44 -5.34 0.25 12.83
C THR A 44 -4.26 -0.67 13.42
N TYR A 45 -3.15 -0.10 13.88
CA TYR A 45 -2.09 -0.84 14.55
C TYR A 45 -2.57 -1.36 15.91
N GLU A 46 -3.26 -0.52 16.70
CA GLU A 46 -3.85 -0.92 17.98
C GLU A 46 -4.87 -2.05 17.80
N CYS A 47 -5.78 -1.90 16.82
CA CYS A 47 -6.80 -2.91 16.52
C CYS A 47 -6.19 -4.30 16.24
N VAL A 48 -5.15 -4.36 15.39
CA VAL A 48 -4.42 -5.60 15.11
C VAL A 48 -3.79 -6.17 16.38
N THR A 49 -3.13 -5.32 17.16
CA THR A 49 -2.42 -5.71 18.38
C THR A 49 -3.37 -6.26 19.43
N GLN A 50 -4.49 -5.58 19.67
CA GLN A 50 -5.55 -6.00 20.61
C GLN A 50 -6.17 -7.34 20.20
N LYS A 51 -6.36 -7.57 18.89
CA LYS A 51 -6.88 -8.84 18.36
C LYS A 51 -5.84 -9.97 18.33
N GLY A 52 -4.58 -9.71 18.68
CA GLY A 52 -3.51 -10.72 18.67
C GLY A 52 -3.18 -11.27 17.27
N ILE A 53 -3.61 -10.58 16.21
CA ILE A 53 -3.34 -10.98 14.83
C ILE A 53 -2.10 -10.26 14.30
N ASN A 54 -1.45 -10.83 13.28
CA ASN A 54 -0.23 -10.24 12.73
C ASN A 54 -0.49 -9.25 11.59
N PHE A 55 -1.59 -9.45 10.86
CA PHE A 55 -1.96 -8.67 9.70
C PHE A 55 -3.47 -8.55 9.62
N CYS A 56 -3.96 -7.44 9.08
CA CYS A 56 -5.39 -7.21 8.91
C CYS A 56 -6.06 -8.30 8.07
N TYR A 57 -5.40 -8.89 7.06
CA TYR A 57 -6.00 -9.96 6.24
C TYR A 57 -6.36 -11.24 7.01
N LYS A 58 -5.89 -11.38 8.26
CA LYS A 58 -6.25 -12.47 9.18
C LYS A 58 -7.48 -12.17 10.04
N CYS A 59 -7.97 -10.93 10.01
CA CYS A 59 -9.20 -10.54 10.69
C CYS A 59 -10.42 -11.07 9.90
N GLU A 60 -11.45 -11.54 10.61
CA GLU A 60 -12.70 -12.00 9.99
C GLU A 60 -13.44 -10.86 9.30
N GLU A 61 -13.37 -9.65 9.87
CA GLU A 61 -13.94 -8.42 9.31
C GLU A 61 -13.11 -7.82 8.15
N PHE A 62 -12.08 -8.51 7.64
CA PHE A 62 -11.26 -7.96 6.56
C PHE A 62 -11.92 -8.13 5.18
N PRO A 63 -11.98 -7.07 4.34
CA PRO A 63 -11.54 -5.69 4.60
C PRO A 63 -12.58 -4.90 5.40
N CYS A 64 -12.14 -3.95 6.23
CA CYS A 64 -13.01 -3.07 7.02
C CYS A 64 -12.76 -1.58 6.73
N GLU A 65 -13.62 -0.71 7.28
CA GLU A 65 -13.59 0.74 7.06
C GLU A 65 -12.25 1.41 7.43
N LYS A 66 -11.51 0.87 8.42
CA LYS A 66 -10.17 1.38 8.78
C LYS A 66 -9.13 1.27 7.65
N LEU A 67 -9.43 0.48 6.61
CA LEU A 67 -8.56 0.28 5.45
C LEU A 67 -9.06 1.02 4.19
N GLN A 68 -10.11 1.83 4.30
CA GLN A 68 -10.69 2.55 3.17
C GLN A 68 -9.64 3.48 2.52
N PRO A 69 -9.50 3.45 1.18
CA PRO A 69 -8.62 4.37 0.47
C PRO A 69 -9.20 5.79 0.47
N ILE A 70 -8.33 6.80 0.51
CA ILE A 70 -8.70 8.22 0.55
C ILE A 70 -7.87 8.96 -0.50
N VAL A 71 -8.55 9.77 -1.33
CA VAL A 71 -7.92 10.51 -2.44
C VAL A 71 -7.16 11.75 -1.92
N ASN A 72 -7.78 12.54 -1.04
CA ASN A 72 -7.24 13.84 -0.60
C ASN A 72 -6.31 13.75 0.62
N PHE A 73 -5.60 12.63 0.77
CA PHE A 73 -4.60 12.44 1.81
C PHE A 73 -3.26 12.09 1.16
N GLU A 74 -2.84 12.96 0.24
CA GLU A 74 -1.73 12.76 -0.71
C GLU A 74 -0.37 12.49 -0.04
N ILE A 75 -0.17 12.95 1.20
CA ILE A 75 1.02 12.66 2.02
C ILE A 75 1.13 11.16 2.33
N PHE A 76 0.05 10.39 2.14
CA PHE A 76 -0.08 8.99 2.47
C PHE A 76 -0.46 8.12 1.27
N LEU A 77 0.09 8.39 0.08
CA LEU A 77 0.01 7.46 -1.06
C LEU A 77 0.20 5.97 -0.68
N PRO A 78 1.12 5.56 0.23
CA PRO A 78 1.18 4.16 0.68
C PRO A 78 -0.12 3.60 1.28
N HIS A 79 -0.98 4.43 1.88
CA HIS A 79 -2.23 4.01 2.51
C HIS A 79 -3.24 3.44 1.52
N ASN A 80 -3.23 3.88 0.27
CA ASN A 80 -4.14 3.36 -0.77
C ASN A 80 -3.74 1.95 -1.24
N SER A 81 -2.52 1.50 -0.91
CA SER A 81 -2.05 0.13 -1.23
C SER A 81 -2.36 -0.91 -0.15
N LYS A 82 -2.85 -0.50 1.04
CA LYS A 82 -3.10 -1.37 2.21
C LYS A 82 -3.85 -2.66 1.86
N VAL A 83 -5.02 -2.52 1.23
CA VAL A 83 -5.91 -3.64 0.91
C VAL A 83 -5.29 -4.53 -0.17
N TYR A 84 -4.75 -3.93 -1.24
CA TYR A 84 -4.11 -4.69 -2.32
C TYR A 84 -2.95 -5.54 -1.80
N ASN A 85 -2.03 -4.92 -1.04
CA ASN A 85 -0.88 -5.62 -0.47
C ASN A 85 -1.31 -6.72 0.51
N SER A 86 -2.33 -6.45 1.34
CA SER A 86 -2.90 -7.43 2.27
C SER A 86 -3.49 -8.65 1.55
N VAL A 87 -4.21 -8.44 0.46
CA VAL A 87 -4.75 -9.53 -0.38
C VAL A 87 -3.62 -10.32 -1.06
N MET A 88 -2.58 -9.64 -1.55
CA MET A 88 -1.44 -10.30 -2.19
C MET A 88 -0.62 -11.12 -1.18
N MET A 89 -0.41 -10.62 0.04
CA MET A 89 0.19 -11.40 1.12
C MET A 89 -0.65 -12.62 1.50
N LYS A 90 -1.99 -12.48 1.56
CA LYS A 90 -2.89 -13.61 1.82
C LYS A 90 -2.82 -14.67 0.71
N LYS A 91 -2.74 -14.24 -0.55
CA LYS A 91 -2.71 -15.11 -1.73
C LYS A 91 -1.38 -15.83 -1.91
N LEU A 92 -0.26 -15.12 -1.76
CA LEU A 92 1.07 -15.62 -2.12
C LEU A 92 1.90 -16.06 -0.91
N GLY A 93 1.48 -15.68 0.30
CA GLY A 93 2.34 -15.69 1.47
C GLY A 93 3.30 -14.51 1.48
N ILE A 94 3.80 -14.16 2.68
CA ILE A 94 4.64 -12.98 2.86
C ILE A 94 5.98 -13.07 2.15
N VAL A 95 6.58 -14.26 2.06
CA VAL A 95 7.91 -14.46 1.46
C VAL A 95 7.88 -14.08 -0.01
N LYS A 96 7.00 -14.73 -0.79
CA LYS A 96 6.83 -14.48 -2.21
C LYS A 96 6.33 -13.06 -2.50
N TRP A 97 5.47 -12.50 -1.64
CA TRP A 97 5.06 -11.11 -1.80
C TRP A 97 6.22 -10.13 -1.59
N ASN A 98 7.08 -10.38 -0.60
CA ASN A 98 8.22 -9.51 -0.31
C ASN A 98 9.24 -9.45 -1.44
N GLU A 99 9.39 -10.52 -2.23
CA GLU A 99 10.28 -10.57 -3.40
C GLU A 99 9.86 -9.61 -4.53
N MET A 100 8.58 -9.21 -4.59
CA MET A 100 8.03 -8.42 -5.70
C MET A 100 7.37 -7.11 -5.29
N VAL A 101 7.03 -6.93 -4.01
CA VAL A 101 6.28 -5.75 -3.53
C VAL A 101 6.96 -4.44 -3.89
N GLU A 102 8.30 -4.39 -3.86
CA GLU A 102 9.04 -3.16 -4.15
C GLU A 102 8.83 -2.69 -5.59
N GLU A 103 8.88 -3.61 -6.56
CA GLU A 103 8.55 -3.34 -7.96
C GLU A 103 7.09 -2.89 -8.11
N LYS A 104 6.15 -3.57 -7.44
CA LYS A 104 4.72 -3.20 -7.49
C LYS A 104 4.46 -1.83 -6.89
N MET A 105 5.17 -1.47 -5.82
CA MET A 105 5.08 -0.14 -5.22
C MET A 105 5.72 0.90 -6.13
N LYS A 106 6.86 0.62 -6.75
CA LYS A 106 7.46 1.52 -7.75
C LYS A 106 6.48 1.83 -8.88
N LEU A 107 5.81 0.81 -9.41
CA LEU A 107 4.74 0.99 -10.40
C LEU A 107 3.59 1.82 -9.83
N TYR A 108 3.11 1.53 -8.62
CA TYR A 108 2.04 2.30 -8.00
C TYR A 108 2.36 3.81 -7.88
N TYR A 109 3.60 4.17 -7.55
CA TYR A 109 4.01 5.57 -7.38
C TYR A 109 4.36 6.29 -8.69
N GLN A 110 4.88 5.58 -9.70
CA GLN A 110 5.55 6.21 -10.84
C GLN A 110 4.93 5.85 -12.19
N ALA A 111 4.24 4.71 -12.29
CA ALA A 111 3.73 4.22 -13.54
C ALA A 111 2.46 4.93 -13.98
N LYS A 112 2.17 4.83 -15.27
CA LYS A 112 0.91 5.27 -15.88
C LYS A 112 0.25 4.06 -16.53
N LYS A 113 -1.07 4.16 -16.75
CA LYS A 113 -1.76 3.22 -17.64
C LYS A 113 -1.63 3.71 -19.07
N VAL A 114 -1.44 2.78 -19.99
CA VAL A 114 -1.34 3.04 -21.42
C VAL A 114 -2.68 3.61 -21.91
N GLN A 115 -3.80 2.89 -21.70
CA GLN A 115 -5.11 3.33 -22.17
C GLN A 115 -6.19 3.37 -21.07
N TYR A 116 -6.76 2.23 -20.68
CA TYR A 116 -7.94 2.14 -19.81
C TYR A 116 -7.75 1.17 -18.64
N GLY A 117 -8.80 0.99 -17.83
CA GLY A 117 -8.80 -0.02 -16.77
C GLY A 117 -8.58 -1.43 -17.32
N GLY A 118 -7.61 -2.16 -16.78
CA GLY A 118 -7.27 -3.53 -17.20
C GLY A 118 -5.85 -3.66 -17.73
N ASP A 119 -5.30 -2.59 -18.30
CA ASP A 119 -3.94 -2.60 -18.85
C ASP A 119 -2.86 -2.66 -17.75
N PRO A 120 -1.71 -3.30 -18.01
CA PRO A 120 -0.56 -3.25 -17.12
C PRO A 120 -0.11 -1.81 -16.83
N LEU A 121 0.41 -1.60 -15.62
CA LEU A 121 1.15 -0.39 -15.30
C LEU A 121 2.51 -0.42 -15.99
N THR A 122 2.85 0.65 -16.70
CA THR A 122 4.17 0.79 -17.35
C THR A 122 4.87 2.05 -16.86
N LEU A 123 6.20 1.99 -16.76
CA LEU A 123 7.03 3.17 -16.50
C LEU A 123 7.29 3.99 -17.78
N GLU A 124 6.68 3.58 -18.90
CA GLU A 124 6.82 4.25 -20.18
C GLU A 124 6.07 5.60 -20.17
N ASN A 125 6.52 6.50 -21.05
CA ASN A 125 5.84 7.77 -21.23
C ASN A 125 4.45 7.52 -21.81
N LYS A 126 3.45 8.13 -21.19
CA LYS A 126 2.06 8.07 -21.63
C LYS A 126 1.93 8.73 -23.00
N ASP A 127 1.43 7.98 -23.99
CA ASP A 127 1.03 8.56 -25.26
C ASP A 127 -0.21 9.44 -25.06
N GLU A 128 -0.02 10.76 -25.19
CA GLU A 128 -1.09 11.75 -25.01
C GLU A 128 -2.23 11.58 -26.03
N SER A 129 -1.95 10.96 -27.18
CA SER A 129 -2.94 10.71 -28.23
C SER A 129 -4.00 9.66 -27.84
N MET A 130 -3.72 8.82 -26.84
CA MET A 130 -4.63 7.77 -26.36
C MET A 130 -5.84 8.29 -25.59
N TYR A 131 -5.80 9.55 -25.15
CA TYR A 131 -6.91 10.22 -24.43
C TYR A 131 -7.73 11.14 -25.32
N LYS A 132 -7.60 11.02 -26.65
CA LYS A 132 -8.50 11.71 -27.58
C LYS A 132 -9.94 11.39 -27.18
N LYS A 133 -10.63 12.41 -26.63
CA LYS A 133 -12.06 12.34 -26.34
C LYS A 133 -12.73 11.81 -27.60
N LYS A 134 -13.63 10.83 -27.46
CA LYS A 134 -14.54 10.40 -28.54
C LYS A 134 -15.01 11.69 -29.22
N SER A 135 -14.63 11.90 -30.47
CA SER A 135 -15.11 13.07 -31.20
C SER A 135 -16.63 13.01 -31.12
N ASN A 136 -17.25 14.09 -30.64
CA ASN A 136 -18.70 14.20 -30.66
C ASN A 136 -19.10 14.11 -32.14
N LYS A 137 -19.47 12.90 -32.59
CA LYS A 137 -20.19 12.73 -33.85
C LYS A 137 -21.51 13.47 -33.63
N LYS A 138 -21.61 14.65 -34.23
CA LYS A 138 -22.86 15.39 -34.45
C LYS A 138 -23.86 14.48 -35.17
#